data_AF-A0A2U1PLQ7-F1
#
_entry.id   AF-A0A2U1PLQ7-F1
#
_cell.length_a   1.000
_cell.length_b   1.000
_cell.length_c   1.000
_cell.angle_alpha   90.00
_cell.angle_beta   90.00
_cell.angle_gamma   90.00
#
_symmetry.space_group_name_H-M   'P 1'
#
loop_
_entity.id
_entity.type
_entity.pdbx_description
1 polymer ?
#
loop_
_entity_poly.entity_id
_entity_poly.type
_entity_poly.pdbx_seq_one_letter_code
_entity_poly.pdbx_strand_id
1 'polypeptide(L)'
;MRHCSLPARDLRLLDPLFIYPSTILGREKAIVVSLEQIRCIITADEVFLMNSLDGSLVQYKTELCKRLHQEKYHSDDLPFEFRALELALGFACLTLDIQVKELEMEIHPVLDELAKSISTLNLERVRRFKGHLLALTQRVQKVCDEIEQLMNDDGDMAEMYLTEKKQRNSCNDLYDQGNVQNKLIKFELLLTTATFLVTVFAVVTAVF
;
A
#
# COMPACT_ATOMS: atom_id res chain seq x y z
N MET A 1 -2.61 23.22 2.92
CA MET A 1 -3.76 22.38 2.51
C MET A 1 -4.77 23.06 1.56
N ARG A 2 -4.93 24.41 1.53
CA ARG A 2 -5.86 25.08 0.59
C ARG A 2 -5.51 24.95 -0.91
N HIS A 3 -4.33 24.41 -1.24
CA HIS A 3 -3.84 24.30 -2.61
C HIS A 3 -4.19 22.97 -3.31
N CYS A 4 -4.63 21.94 -2.56
CA CYS A 4 -4.87 20.61 -3.13
C CYS A 4 -6.29 20.39 -3.66
N SER A 5 -7.21 21.35 -3.50
CA SER A 5 -8.62 21.26 -3.95
C SER A 5 -9.35 19.94 -3.61
N LEU A 6 -9.01 19.30 -2.49
CA LEU A 6 -9.60 18.02 -2.11
C LEU A 6 -10.98 18.21 -1.46
N PRO A 7 -11.98 17.39 -1.81
CA PRO A 7 -13.26 17.41 -1.11
C PRO A 7 -13.09 16.93 0.34
N ALA A 8 -13.89 17.47 1.26
CA ALA A 8 -13.81 17.13 2.68
C ALA A 8 -13.98 15.62 2.97
N ARG A 9 -14.65 14.89 2.08
CA ARG A 9 -14.79 13.43 2.13
C ARG A 9 -13.44 12.73 2.05
N ASP A 10 -12.55 13.16 1.17
CA ASP A 10 -11.26 12.50 0.96
C ASP A 10 -10.33 12.77 2.14
N LEU A 11 -10.44 13.95 2.77
CA LEU A 11 -9.67 14.28 3.97
C LEU A 11 -10.06 13.39 5.16
N ARG A 12 -11.32 12.94 5.25
CA ARG A 12 -11.75 12.00 6.28
C ARG A 12 -11.05 10.65 6.16
N LEU A 13 -10.76 10.18 4.94
CA LEU A 13 -10.04 8.92 4.73
C LEU A 13 -8.65 8.91 5.39
N LEU A 14 -8.09 10.11 5.58
CA LEU A 14 -6.77 10.31 6.16
C LEU A 14 -6.80 10.56 7.67
N ASP A 15 -7.99 10.58 8.28
CA ASP A 15 -8.14 10.77 9.72
C ASP A 15 -7.61 9.53 10.48
N PRO A 16 -6.58 9.68 11.33
CA PRO A 16 -6.01 8.58 12.11
C PRO A 16 -7.01 7.92 13.06
N LEU A 17 -8.09 8.63 13.44
CA LEU A 17 -9.11 8.15 14.38
C LEU A 17 -10.06 7.13 13.75
N PHE A 18 -10.03 6.97 12.42
CA PHE A 18 -10.91 6.06 11.70
C PHE A 18 -10.12 4.98 10.95
N ILE A 19 -10.59 3.75 11.05
CA ILE A 19 -10.09 2.61 10.28
C ILE A 19 -10.83 2.60 8.94
N TYR A 20 -10.30 3.35 7.98
CA TYR A 20 -10.76 3.28 6.60
C TYR A 20 -10.04 2.14 5.86
N PRO A 21 -10.72 1.48 4.90
CA PRO A 21 -10.08 0.49 4.04
C PRO A 21 -8.96 1.13 3.21
N SER A 22 -8.04 0.31 2.70
CA SER A 22 -7.04 0.76 1.73
C SER A 22 -7.73 1.37 0.51
N THR A 23 -7.28 2.54 0.05
CA THR A 23 -7.81 3.29 -1.10
C THR A 23 -6.73 4.13 -1.76
N ILE A 24 -6.72 4.17 -3.09
CA ILE A 24 -5.91 5.11 -3.89
C ILE A 24 -6.87 5.94 -4.74
N LEU A 25 -6.79 7.27 -4.64
CA LEU A 25 -7.68 8.16 -5.37
C LEU A 25 -6.89 9.20 -6.15
N GLY A 26 -7.02 9.15 -7.48
CA GLY A 26 -6.62 10.25 -8.36
C GLY A 26 -7.56 11.45 -8.20
N ARG A 27 -7.00 12.64 -8.03
CA ARG A 27 -7.72 13.92 -8.06
C ARG A 27 -6.93 14.93 -8.88
N GLU A 28 -7.63 15.97 -9.31
CA GLU A 28 -7.12 16.99 -10.23
C GLU A 28 -5.73 17.55 -9.86
N LYS A 29 -5.44 17.71 -8.57
CA LYS A 29 -4.20 18.34 -8.06
C LYS A 29 -3.46 17.52 -7.00
N ALA A 30 -3.94 16.31 -6.72
CA ALA A 30 -3.39 15.49 -5.66
C ALA A 30 -3.76 14.01 -5.84
N ILE A 31 -2.91 13.12 -5.35
CA ILE A 31 -3.23 11.71 -5.18
C ILE A 31 -3.44 11.49 -3.69
N VAL A 32 -4.61 10.96 -3.32
CA VAL A 32 -4.91 10.61 -1.93
C VAL A 32 -4.62 9.13 -1.75
N VAL A 33 -3.72 8.81 -0.83
CA VAL A 33 -3.27 7.44 -0.58
C VAL A 33 -3.56 7.10 0.87
N SER A 34 -4.40 6.10 1.07
CA SER A 34 -4.63 5.44 2.35
C SER A 34 -4.30 3.96 2.14
N LEU A 35 -3.10 3.54 2.53
CA LEU A 35 -2.63 2.17 2.36
C LEU A 35 -2.05 1.68 3.66
N GLU A 36 -2.70 0.70 4.30
CA GLU A 36 -2.26 0.14 5.58
C GLU A 36 -2.02 1.24 6.64
N GLN A 37 -0.77 1.41 7.08
CA GLN A 37 -0.39 2.42 8.07
C GLN A 37 -0.09 3.80 7.45
N ILE A 38 -0.02 3.88 6.13
CA ILE A 38 0.33 5.09 5.39
C ILE A 38 -0.93 5.85 5.03
N ARG A 39 -0.99 7.10 5.49
CA ARG A 39 -2.01 8.07 5.05
C ARG A 39 -1.29 9.30 4.54
N CYS A 40 -1.37 9.56 3.25
CA CYS A 40 -0.69 10.69 2.66
C CYS A 40 -1.45 11.32 1.49
N ILE A 41 -1.10 12.58 1.23
CA ILE A 41 -1.53 13.34 0.05
C ILE A 41 -0.28 13.63 -0.75
N ILE A 42 -0.23 13.13 -1.97
CA ILE A 42 0.88 13.35 -2.90
C ILE A 42 0.46 14.46 -3.84
N THR A 43 1.33 15.44 -4.06
CA THR A 43 1.18 16.49 -5.07
C THR A 43 2.30 16.38 -6.09
N ALA A 44 2.33 17.26 -7.09
CA ALA A 44 3.40 17.28 -8.10
C ALA A 44 4.80 17.63 -7.53
N ASP A 45 4.89 18.26 -6.35
CA ASP A 45 6.18 18.72 -5.81
C ASP A 45 6.46 18.24 -4.37
N GLU A 46 5.42 17.89 -3.62
CA GLU A 46 5.53 17.55 -2.20
C GLU A 46 4.56 16.46 -1.77
N VAL A 47 4.89 15.78 -0.66
CA VAL A 47 4.05 14.74 -0.04
C VAL A 47 3.69 15.18 1.38
N PHE A 48 2.40 15.19 1.69
CA PHE A 48 1.87 15.42 3.03
C PHE A 48 1.56 14.10 3.72
N LEU A 49 2.34 13.76 4.74
CA LEU A 49 2.07 12.61 5.61
C LEU A 49 1.12 13.04 6.73
N MET A 50 -0.06 12.41 6.80
CA MET A 50 -1.13 12.78 7.76
C MET A 50 -1.04 12.00 9.06
N ASN A 51 -0.33 10.87 9.06
CA ASN A 51 -0.26 9.97 10.20
C ASN A 51 1.00 10.28 11.03
N SER A 52 0.88 11.14 12.06
CA SER A 52 2.02 11.64 12.85
C SER A 52 2.23 10.96 14.21
N LEU A 53 1.43 9.93 14.54
CA LEU A 53 1.33 9.41 15.90
C LEU A 53 2.01 8.05 16.14
N ASP A 54 2.50 7.38 15.09
CA ASP A 54 3.07 6.03 15.22
C ASP A 54 4.61 6.05 15.09
N GLY A 55 5.31 5.40 16.02
CA GLY A 55 6.79 5.41 16.09
C GLY A 55 7.46 4.82 14.84
N SER A 56 6.82 3.83 14.22
CA SER A 56 7.25 3.20 12.96
C SER A 56 7.22 4.17 11.78
N LEU A 57 6.36 5.19 11.82
CA LEU A 57 6.23 6.18 10.74
C LEU A 57 7.34 7.23 10.74
N VAL A 58 8.06 7.40 11.86
CA VAL A 58 9.23 8.29 11.91
C VAL A 58 10.36 7.73 11.06
N GLN A 59 10.56 6.41 11.11
CA GLN A 59 11.50 5.71 10.24
C GLN A 59 11.06 5.79 8.78
N TYR A 60 9.78 5.58 8.51
CA TYR A 60 9.21 5.75 7.18
C TYR A 60 9.41 7.16 6.62
N LYS A 61 9.07 8.21 7.38
CA LYS A 61 9.28 9.60 6.96
C LYS A 61 10.74 9.87 6.60
N THR A 62 11.66 9.38 7.41
CA THR A 62 13.10 9.57 7.19
C THR A 62 13.57 8.83 5.93
N GLU A 63 13.15 7.58 5.75
CA GLU A 63 13.51 6.78 4.58
C GLU A 63 12.87 7.32 3.30
N LEU A 64 11.61 7.76 3.36
CA LEU A 64 10.90 8.37 2.24
C LEU A 64 11.54 9.70 1.83
N CYS A 65 11.86 10.58 2.79
CA CYS A 65 12.60 11.80 2.51
C CYS A 65 13.98 11.48 1.91
N LYS A 66 14.71 10.52 2.49
CA LYS A 66 16.04 10.14 2.00
C LYS A 66 15.98 9.59 0.57
N ARG A 67 15.06 8.66 0.28
CA ARG A 67 14.90 8.09 -1.05
C ARG A 67 14.41 9.11 -2.06
N LEU A 68 13.47 9.98 -1.72
CA LEU A 68 13.04 11.09 -2.59
C LEU A 68 14.21 12.04 -2.92
N HIS A 69 15.10 12.33 -1.96
CA HIS A 69 16.29 13.16 -2.21
C HIS A 69 17.43 12.40 -2.95
N GLN A 70 17.58 11.09 -2.74
CA GLN A 70 18.69 10.31 -3.30
C GLN A 70 18.51 9.97 -4.79
N GLU A 71 17.34 9.50 -5.21
CA GLU A 71 17.12 9.20 -6.64
C GLU A 71 16.75 10.44 -7.48
N LYS A 72 16.93 11.66 -6.96
CA LYS A 72 16.93 12.88 -7.81
C LYS A 72 18.00 12.81 -8.92
N TYR A 73 18.94 11.86 -8.82
CA TYR A 73 20.09 11.70 -9.71
C TYR A 73 20.19 10.33 -10.41
N HIS A 74 19.24 9.39 -10.19
CA HIS A 74 19.37 8.00 -10.68
C HIS A 74 18.16 7.39 -11.40
N SER A 75 17.07 8.12 -11.58
CA SER A 75 15.95 7.65 -12.42
C SER A 75 15.62 8.70 -13.48
N ASP A 76 16.10 8.49 -14.70
CA ASP A 76 15.38 8.98 -15.87
C ASP A 76 13.97 8.34 -15.84
N ASP A 77 12.96 9.15 -16.20
CA ASP A 77 11.61 8.76 -16.65
C ASP A 77 10.43 8.60 -15.65
N LEU A 78 10.44 9.06 -14.40
CA LEU A 78 9.18 9.12 -13.60
C LEU A 78 8.94 10.47 -12.89
N PRO A 79 7.75 11.08 -13.09
CA PRO A 79 7.32 12.26 -12.35
C PRO A 79 7.32 12.06 -10.82
N PHE A 80 7.47 13.16 -10.08
CA PHE A 80 7.59 13.14 -8.61
C PHE A 80 6.42 12.42 -7.93
N GLU A 81 5.20 12.64 -8.41
CA GLU A 81 3.98 12.06 -7.84
C GLU A 81 3.98 10.53 -7.95
N PHE A 82 4.46 9.96 -9.04
CA PHE A 82 4.53 8.51 -9.23
C PHE A 82 5.66 7.89 -8.45
N ARG A 83 6.77 8.60 -8.27
CA ARG A 83 7.86 8.14 -7.40
C ARG A 83 7.45 8.16 -5.92
N ALA A 84 6.71 9.18 -5.49
CA ALA A 84 6.11 9.20 -4.17
C ALA A 84 5.11 8.05 -3.98
N LEU A 85 4.29 7.76 -5.00
CA LEU A 85 3.33 6.65 -4.97
C LEU A 85 4.04 5.29 -4.92
N GLU A 86 5.09 5.09 -5.71
CA GLU A 86 5.94 3.89 -5.70
C GLU A 86 6.54 3.64 -4.31
N LEU A 87 7.05 4.68 -3.65
CA LEU A 87 7.59 4.57 -2.29
C LEU A 87 6.50 4.25 -1.26
N ALA A 88 5.30 4.79 -1.41
CA ALA A 88 4.16 4.47 -0.55
C ALA A 88 3.73 3.00 -0.71
N LEU A 89 3.56 2.54 -1.95
CA LEU A 89 3.24 1.15 -2.26
C LEU A 89 4.32 0.19 -1.77
N GLY A 90 5.60 0.51 -2.02
CA GLY A 90 6.73 -0.30 -1.58
C GLY A 90 6.77 -0.47 -0.05
N PHE A 91 6.45 0.57 0.72
CA PHE A 91 6.38 0.47 2.17
C PHE A 91 5.16 -0.31 2.66
N ALA A 92 4.01 -0.16 2.01
CA ALA A 92 2.82 -0.97 2.31
C ALA A 92 3.13 -2.47 2.10
N CYS A 93 3.75 -2.82 0.97
CA CYS A 93 4.20 -4.19 0.69
C CYS A 93 5.19 -4.71 1.74
N LEU A 94 6.19 -3.91 2.10
CA LEU A 94 7.19 -4.29 3.12
C LEU A 94 6.54 -4.51 4.49
N THR A 95 5.57 -3.67 4.86
CA THR A 95 4.85 -3.80 6.14
C THR A 95 4.02 -5.07 6.18
N LEU A 96 3.32 -5.39 5.08
CA LEU A 96 2.56 -6.62 4.94
C LEU A 96 3.46 -7.85 4.98
N ASP A 97 4.61 -7.82 4.27
CA ASP A 97 5.59 -8.92 4.26
C ASP A 97 6.18 -9.20 5.66
N ILE A 98 6.47 -8.16 6.44
CA ILE A 98 6.90 -8.32 7.84
C ILE A 98 5.81 -9.01 8.66
N GLN A 99 4.54 -8.58 8.53
CA GLN A 99 3.42 -9.19 9.27
C GLN A 99 3.18 -10.64 8.88
N VAL A 100 3.38 -11.01 7.60
CA VAL A 100 3.32 -12.41 7.15
C VAL A 100 4.42 -13.22 7.84
N LYS A 101 5.67 -12.74 7.85
CA LYS A 101 6.80 -13.42 8.48
C LYS A 101 6.65 -13.57 9.99
N GLU A 102 6.14 -12.55 10.68
CA GLU A 102 5.84 -12.62 12.10
C GLU A 102 4.79 -13.70 12.39
N LEU A 103 3.73 -13.74 11.60
CA LEU A 103 2.68 -14.74 11.73
C LEU A 103 3.18 -16.16 11.43
N GLU A 104 4.05 -16.32 10.43
CA GLU A 104 4.71 -17.59 10.12
C GLU A 104 5.57 -18.08 11.30
N MET A 105 6.35 -17.21 11.93
CA MET A 105 7.16 -17.59 13.09
C MET A 105 6.31 -18.00 14.30
N GLU A 106 5.17 -17.34 14.52
CA GLU A 106 4.28 -17.62 15.66
C GLU A 106 3.46 -18.90 15.50
N ILE A 107 3.08 -19.27 14.27
CA ILE A 107 2.20 -20.42 14.03
C ILE A 107 2.93 -21.76 14.05
N HIS A 108 4.20 -21.82 13.64
CA HIS A 108 5.01 -23.04 13.68
C HIS A 108 5.02 -23.75 15.05
N PRO A 109 5.33 -23.08 16.18
CA PRO A 109 5.31 -23.74 17.49
C PRO A 109 3.90 -24.20 17.90
N VAL A 110 2.85 -23.51 17.47
CA VAL A 110 1.46 -23.87 17.77
C VAL A 110 1.02 -25.12 17.02
N LEU A 111 1.43 -25.26 15.76
CA LEU A 111 1.19 -26.48 14.98
C LEU A 111 1.97 -27.67 15.54
N ASP A 112 3.22 -27.47 15.96
CA ASP A 112 4.03 -28.50 16.62
C ASP A 112 3.41 -28.97 17.95
N GLU A 113 2.87 -28.04 18.74
CA GLU A 113 2.19 -28.34 20.00
C GLU A 113 0.86 -29.08 19.78
N LEU A 114 0.10 -28.68 18.76
CA LEU A 114 -1.12 -29.37 18.34
C LEU A 114 -0.82 -30.81 17.88
N ALA A 115 0.23 -31.00 17.08
CA ALA A 115 0.65 -32.32 16.58
C ALA A 115 1.04 -33.27 17.74
N LYS A 116 1.58 -32.73 18.83
CA LYS A 116 1.90 -33.48 20.05
C LYS A 116 0.68 -33.75 20.92
N SER A 117 -0.28 -32.82 20.99
CA SER A 117 -1.48 -32.97 21.82
C SER A 117 -2.69 -32.22 21.26
N ILE A 118 -3.72 -32.98 20.88
CA ILE A 118 -4.99 -32.42 20.42
C ILE A 118 -5.82 -32.07 21.65
N SER A 119 -5.79 -30.79 22.05
CA SER A 119 -6.56 -30.23 23.16
C SER A 119 -7.45 -29.08 22.70
N THR A 120 -8.53 -28.81 23.44
CA THR A 120 -9.43 -27.67 23.15
C THR A 120 -8.69 -26.33 23.18
N LEU A 121 -7.68 -26.20 24.05
CA LEU A 121 -6.81 -25.02 24.14
C LEU A 121 -6.00 -24.81 22.86
N ASN A 122 -5.40 -25.88 22.32
CA ASN A 122 -4.57 -25.82 21.12
C ASN A 122 -5.43 -25.53 19.87
N LEU A 123 -6.62 -26.13 19.78
CA LEU A 123 -7.58 -25.81 18.72
C LEU A 123 -8.08 -24.36 18.79
N GLU A 124 -8.27 -23.81 19.99
CA GLU A 124 -8.64 -22.41 20.14
C GLU A 124 -7.50 -21.47 19.72
N ARG A 125 -6.24 -21.80 20.06
CA ARG A 125 -5.05 -21.07 19.58
C ARG A 125 -5.00 -21.07 18.05
N VAL A 126 -5.10 -22.23 17.41
CA VAL A 126 -5.12 -22.37 15.94
C VAL A 126 -6.27 -21.58 15.32
N ARG A 127 -7.47 -21.60 15.92
CA ARG A 127 -8.61 -20.80 15.45
C ARG A 127 -8.34 -19.30 15.52
N ARG A 128 -7.66 -18.80 16.57
CA ARG A 128 -7.25 -17.39 16.66
C ARG A 128 -6.23 -17.03 15.58
N PHE A 129 -5.22 -17.88 15.37
CA PHE A 129 -4.24 -17.72 14.29
C PHE A 129 -4.90 -17.70 12.91
N LYS A 130 -5.86 -18.60 12.65
CA LYS A 130 -6.66 -18.59 11.43
C LYS A 130 -7.41 -17.26 11.25
N GLY A 131 -7.95 -16.69 12.33
CA GLY A 131 -8.58 -15.37 12.30
C GLY A 131 -7.60 -14.25 11.90
N HIS A 132 -6.39 -14.24 12.46
CA HIS A 132 -5.35 -13.28 12.11
C HIS A 132 -4.88 -13.45 10.67
N LEU A 133 -4.70 -14.69 10.22
CA LEU A 133 -4.32 -15.01 8.85
C LEU A 133 -5.37 -14.54 7.84
N LEU A 134 -6.66 -14.84 8.10
CA LEU A 134 -7.75 -14.36 7.26
C LEU A 134 -7.82 -12.83 7.18
N ALA A 135 -7.64 -12.14 8.31
CA ALA A 135 -7.61 -10.69 8.34
C ALA A 135 -6.43 -10.12 7.53
N LEU A 136 -5.25 -10.75 7.61
CA LEU A 136 -4.08 -10.36 6.82
C LEU A 136 -4.30 -10.62 5.33
N THR A 137 -4.83 -11.78 4.93
CA THR A 137 -5.18 -12.08 3.54
C THR A 137 -6.15 -11.06 2.97
N GLN A 138 -7.19 -10.70 3.72
CA GLN A 138 -8.18 -9.71 3.28
C GLN A 138 -7.56 -8.32 3.09
N ARG A 139 -6.62 -7.92 3.95
CA ARG A 139 -5.88 -6.67 3.83
C ARG A 139 -4.99 -6.64 2.59
N VAL A 140 -4.20 -7.69 2.37
CA VAL A 140 -3.37 -7.83 1.15
C VAL A 140 -4.24 -7.80 -0.10
N GLN A 141 -5.33 -8.58 -0.14
CA GLN A 141 -6.26 -8.60 -1.26
C GLN A 141 -6.85 -7.22 -1.51
N LYS A 142 -7.22 -6.49 -0.45
CA LYS A 142 -7.76 -5.14 -0.61
C LYS A 142 -6.76 -4.19 -1.26
N VAL A 143 -5.47 -4.30 -0.95
CA VAL A 143 -4.43 -3.52 -1.63
C VAL A 143 -4.28 -3.93 -3.09
N CYS A 144 -4.36 -5.23 -3.42
CA CYS A 144 -4.39 -5.69 -4.81
C CYS A 144 -5.58 -5.10 -5.58
N ASP A 145 -6.79 -5.23 -5.02
CA ASP A 145 -8.03 -4.80 -5.66
C ASP A 145 -7.99 -3.29 -5.99
N GLU A 146 -7.43 -2.47 -5.10
CA GLU A 146 -7.30 -1.02 -5.34
C GLU A 146 -6.28 -0.70 -6.44
N ILE A 147 -5.17 -1.44 -6.54
CA ILE A 147 -4.19 -1.26 -7.61
C ILE A 147 -4.79 -1.72 -8.95
N GLU A 148 -5.45 -2.87 -8.97
CA GLU A 148 -6.13 -3.41 -10.16
C GLU A 148 -7.23 -2.45 -10.63
N GLN A 149 -8.06 -1.95 -9.72
CA GLN A 149 -9.10 -0.98 -10.03
C GLN A 149 -8.51 0.32 -10.61
N LEU A 150 -7.43 0.83 -10.01
CA LEU A 150 -6.72 2.02 -10.51
C LEU A 150 -6.12 1.80 -11.91
N MET A 151 -5.66 0.58 -12.18
CA MET A 151 -5.08 0.22 -13.48
C MET A 151 -6.13 0.01 -14.56
N ASN A 152 -7.32 -0.43 -14.19
CA ASN A 152 -8.43 -0.68 -15.11
C ASN A 152 -9.19 0.60 -15.51
N ASP A 153 -9.04 1.70 -14.78
CA ASP A 153 -9.67 2.99 -15.08
C ASP A 153 -8.63 4.01 -15.60
N ASP A 154 -8.56 4.14 -16.92
CA ASP A 154 -7.70 5.11 -17.60
C ASP A 154 -7.99 6.56 -17.19
N GLY A 155 -9.22 6.88 -16.76
CA GLY A 155 -9.63 8.21 -16.31
C GLY A 155 -9.03 8.54 -14.94
N ASP A 156 -9.17 7.63 -13.97
CA ASP A 156 -8.54 7.77 -12.65
C ASP A 156 -7.01 7.79 -12.77
N MET A 157 -6.45 7.01 -13.70
CA MET A 157 -5.02 7.03 -13.98
C MET A 157 -4.57 8.36 -14.59
N ALA A 158 -5.30 8.89 -15.58
CA ALA A 158 -5.04 10.21 -16.16
C ALA A 158 -5.12 11.32 -15.11
N GLU A 159 -5.99 11.16 -14.10
CA GLU A 159 -6.10 12.11 -13.00
C GLU A 159 -4.81 12.25 -12.19
N MET A 160 -3.98 11.20 -12.13
CA MET A 160 -2.74 11.16 -11.37
C MET A 160 -1.53 11.82 -12.04
N TYR A 161 -1.59 12.23 -13.32
CA TYR A 161 -0.48 12.91 -14.00
C TYR A 161 -0.38 14.39 -13.57
N LEU A 162 -0.05 14.62 -12.30
CA LEU A 162 -0.08 15.93 -11.65
C LEU A 162 0.99 16.88 -12.21
N THR A 163 2.18 16.36 -12.51
CA THR A 163 3.28 17.14 -13.11
C THR A 163 2.89 17.63 -14.49
N GLU A 164 2.32 16.77 -15.33
CA GLU A 164 1.82 17.16 -16.66
C GLU A 164 0.69 18.18 -16.55
N LYS A 165 -0.29 17.96 -15.65
CA LYS A 165 -1.40 18.91 -15.43
C LYS A 165 -0.91 20.28 -14.94
N LYS A 166 0.11 20.29 -14.07
CA LYS A 166 0.76 21.52 -13.62
C LYS A 166 1.48 22.22 -14.77
N GLN A 167 2.16 21.47 -15.64
CA GLN A 167 2.88 22.00 -16.81
C GLN A 167 1.95 22.46 -17.93
N ARG A 168 0.81 21.80 -18.14
CA ARG A 168 -0.20 22.14 -19.16
C ARG A 168 -0.88 23.49 -18.89
N ASN A 169 -0.89 23.93 -17.63
CA ASN A 169 -1.22 25.31 -17.26
C ASN A 169 -0.11 26.34 -17.63
N SER A 170 1.02 25.91 -18.19
CA SER A 170 2.17 26.76 -18.54
C SER A 170 2.70 26.59 -19.98
N CYS A 171 2.69 25.41 -20.61
CA CYS A 171 2.82 25.17 -22.07
C CYS A 171 2.77 23.66 -22.36
N ASN A 172 2.37 23.24 -23.58
CA ASN A 172 2.24 21.84 -24.01
C ASN A 172 3.58 21.10 -24.10
N ASP A 173 3.63 19.84 -23.63
CA ASP A 173 4.33 18.71 -24.27
C ASP A 173 3.74 17.36 -23.81
N LEU A 174 4.00 16.30 -24.58
CA LEU A 174 3.27 15.02 -24.67
C LEU A 174 4.09 13.80 -24.19
N TYR A 175 3.38 12.89 -23.49
CA TYR A 175 3.54 11.43 -23.26
C TYR A 175 4.73 10.84 -22.46
N ASP A 176 4.43 10.30 -21.27
CA ASP A 176 5.02 9.05 -20.72
C ASP A 176 4.01 8.21 -19.88
N GLN A 177 2.92 7.75 -20.51
CA GLN A 177 1.92 6.90 -19.83
C GLN A 177 2.33 5.42 -19.72
N GLY A 178 3.26 4.97 -20.58
CA GLY A 178 3.68 3.57 -20.67
C GLY A 178 4.56 3.12 -19.50
N ASN A 179 5.38 4.00 -18.93
CA ASN A 179 6.29 3.62 -17.86
C ASN A 179 5.57 3.40 -16.52
N VAL A 180 4.55 4.23 -16.23
CA VAL A 180 3.76 4.18 -15.00
C VAL A 180 2.97 2.87 -14.89
N GLN A 181 2.21 2.52 -15.95
CA GLN A 181 1.44 1.27 -15.98
C GLN A 181 2.35 0.05 -15.78
N ASN A 182 3.51 0.02 -16.46
CA ASN A 182 4.47 -1.08 -16.31
C ASN A 182 5.00 -1.24 -14.88
N LYS A 183 5.15 -0.15 -14.11
CA LYS A 183 5.53 -0.24 -12.70
C LYS A 183 4.38 -0.72 -11.82
N LEU A 184 3.16 -0.23 -12.02
CA LEU A 184 2.00 -0.69 -11.25
C LEU A 184 1.72 -2.18 -11.48
N ILE A 185 1.82 -2.67 -12.72
CA ILE A 185 1.72 -4.09 -13.07
C ILE A 185 2.73 -4.94 -12.28
N LYS A 186 3.97 -4.46 -12.12
CA LYS A 186 5.00 -5.18 -11.34
C LYS A 186 4.61 -5.28 -9.86
N PHE A 187 4.03 -4.23 -9.27
CA PHE A 187 3.55 -4.26 -7.89
C PHE A 187 2.37 -5.21 -7.71
N GLU A 188 1.39 -5.16 -8.63
CA GLU A 188 0.25 -6.08 -8.63
C GLU A 188 0.71 -7.54 -8.69
N LEU A 189 1.68 -7.86 -9.55
CA LEU A 189 2.25 -9.20 -9.66
C LEU A 189 2.94 -9.66 -8.36
N LEU A 190 3.67 -8.76 -7.70
CA LEU A 190 4.36 -9.06 -6.43
C LEU A 190 3.35 -9.33 -5.31
N LEU A 191 2.33 -8.47 -5.20
CA LEU A 191 1.25 -8.62 -4.24
C LEU A 191 0.43 -9.89 -4.50
N THR A 192 0.12 -10.21 -5.76
CA THR A 192 -0.58 -11.45 -6.14
C THR A 192 0.23 -12.69 -5.75
N THR A 193 1.55 -12.64 -5.92
CA THR A 193 2.45 -13.72 -5.48
C THR A 193 2.45 -13.86 -3.96
N ALA A 194 2.44 -12.74 -3.22
CA ALA A 194 2.32 -12.76 -1.76
C ALA A 194 0.96 -13.33 -1.31
N THR A 195 -0.15 -12.93 -1.94
CA THR A 195 -1.48 -13.48 -1.69
C THR A 195 -1.53 -14.97 -1.96
N PHE A 196 -0.89 -15.45 -3.02
CA PHE A 196 -0.79 -16.87 -3.32
C PHE A 196 -0.06 -17.64 -2.21
N LEU A 197 1.04 -17.12 -1.70
CA LEU A 197 1.77 -17.76 -0.59
C LEU A 197 0.93 -17.80 0.69
N VAL A 198 0.29 -16.68 1.05
CA VAL A 198 -0.58 -16.61 2.23
C VAL A 198 -1.79 -17.54 2.09
N THR A 199 -2.39 -17.64 0.91
CA THR A 199 -3.53 -18.56 0.67
C THR A 199 -3.11 -20.02 0.71
N VAL A 200 -1.95 -20.40 0.16
CA VAL A 200 -1.39 -21.74 0.31
C VAL A 200 -1.18 -22.06 1.79
N PHE A 201 -0.63 -21.13 2.56
CA PHE A 201 -0.44 -21.29 4.01
C PHE A 201 -1.77 -21.36 4.78
N ALA A 202 -2.78 -20.59 4.36
CA ALA A 202 -4.16 -20.68 4.87
C ALA A 202 -4.78 -22.07 4.65
N VAL A 203 -4.54 -22.66 3.48
CA VAL A 203 -5.04 -23.99 3.13
C VAL A 203 -4.34 -25.06 3.97
N VAL A 204 -3.01 -24.97 4.13
CA VAL A 204 -2.24 -25.89 4.98
C VAL A 204 -2.75 -25.84 6.42
N THR A 205 -2.97 -24.65 6.97
CA THR A 205 -3.52 -24.46 8.34
C THR A 205 -5.01 -24.79 8.46
N ALA A 206 -5.75 -24.96 7.36
CA ALA A 206 -7.14 -25.41 7.38
C ALA A 206 -7.29 -26.94 7.32
N VAL A 207 -6.25 -27.66 6.87
CA VAL A 207 -6.21 -29.13 6.80
C VAL A 207 -5.83 -29.75 8.14
N PHE A 208 -5.02 -29.06 8.94
CA PHE A 208 -4.67 -29.43 10.32
C PHE A 208 -5.64 -28.80 11.33
#